data_AF-F5YBV7-F1
#
_entry.id   AF-F5YBV7-F1
#
_cell.length_a   1.000
_cell.length_b   1.000
_cell.length_c   1.000
_cell.angle_alpha   90.00
_cell.angle_beta   90.00
_cell.angle_gamma   90.00
#
_symmetry.space_group_name_H-M   'P 1'
#
loop_
_entity.id
_entity.type
_entity.pdbx_description
1 polymer ?
#
loop_
_entity_poly.entity_id
_entity_poly.type
_entity_poly.pdbx_seq_one_letter_code
_entity_poly.pdbx_strand_id
1 'polypeptide(L)'
;MKKLVLAAAIAALCVAALAAQTYKDGFYFAQDSDYASNQKNQVVIEVKGGKIASANWNILSLNAGSRDLKSIAQSGSVPAAATWATQAGVVEAFLVSSQNVNAASVPGGPSNVKPFFDLAKKALKDKAIAKGSYAKDGWYYNESSEVDGYHTKNTALITVVNGTIVDALWNGILQGMPASVNPSKMITSRAKGYPMTGAKKTWDQQAVSTTNALVKAQSPDNLKLKADGAADGISGVSIHIKEYVDVAKAALQGAR
;
A
#
# COMPACT_ATOMS: atom_id res chain seq x y z
N MET A 1 -55.00 12.94 -28.90
CA MET A 1 -54.12 13.11 -27.72
C MET A 1 -53.46 11.79 -27.38
N LYS A 2 -52.15 11.66 -27.64
CA LYS A 2 -51.15 11.02 -26.77
C LYS A 2 -49.79 11.14 -27.48
N LYS A 3 -48.84 11.65 -26.72
CA LYS A 3 -47.66 12.40 -27.16
C LYS A 3 -46.54 11.46 -27.60
N LEU A 4 -45.85 11.82 -28.67
CA LEU A 4 -44.49 11.33 -28.97
C LEU A 4 -43.60 11.69 -27.78
N VAL A 5 -42.95 10.71 -27.17
CA VAL A 5 -41.83 10.93 -26.25
C VAL A 5 -40.56 10.67 -27.03
N LEU A 6 -39.88 11.77 -27.33
CA LEU A 6 -38.55 11.84 -27.91
C LEU A 6 -37.55 11.27 -26.88
N ALA A 7 -36.96 10.11 -27.18
CA ALA A 7 -35.83 9.59 -26.41
C ALA A 7 -34.59 10.43 -26.76
N ALA A 8 -34.14 11.27 -25.84
CA ALA A 8 -32.88 11.98 -25.96
C ALA A 8 -31.73 10.97 -25.79
N ALA A 9 -31.12 10.57 -26.90
CA ALA A 9 -29.83 9.91 -26.90
C ALA A 9 -28.76 10.87 -26.39
N ILE A 10 -28.28 10.66 -25.17
CA ILE A 10 -27.09 11.36 -24.66
C ILE A 10 -25.88 10.78 -25.40
N ALA A 11 -25.16 11.69 -26.03
CA ALA A 11 -24.07 11.45 -26.96
C ALA A 11 -22.96 10.57 -26.37
N ALA A 12 -22.66 9.48 -27.08
CA ALA A 12 -21.38 8.80 -26.99
C ALA A 12 -20.31 9.74 -27.57
N LEU A 13 -19.53 10.41 -26.70
CA LEU A 13 -18.36 11.16 -27.13
C LEU A 13 -17.19 10.20 -27.37
N CYS A 14 -16.87 10.04 -28.66
CA CYS A 14 -15.56 9.73 -29.24
C CYS A 14 -14.70 8.70 -28.50
N VAL A 15 -14.98 7.41 -28.74
CA VAL A 15 -13.95 6.37 -28.61
C VAL A 15 -13.08 6.45 -29.85
N ALA A 16 -11.99 7.23 -29.78
CA ALA A 16 -10.87 6.97 -30.65
C ALA A 16 -10.40 5.54 -30.34
N ALA A 17 -10.54 4.63 -31.30
CA ALA A 17 -10.04 3.29 -31.20
C ALA A 17 -8.50 3.35 -31.18
N LEU A 18 -7.92 3.59 -30.00
CA LEU A 18 -6.55 3.20 -29.73
C LEU A 18 -6.50 1.68 -29.96
N ALA A 19 -5.62 1.23 -30.85
CA ALA A 19 -5.31 -0.18 -31.03
C ALA A 19 -5.23 -0.82 -29.63
N ALA A 20 -6.11 -1.78 -29.36
CA ALA A 20 -6.29 -2.34 -28.04
C ALA A 20 -4.94 -2.89 -27.57
N GLN A 21 -4.28 -2.17 -26.65
CA GLN A 21 -3.08 -2.68 -26.00
C GLN A 21 -3.54 -3.87 -25.17
N THR A 22 -3.37 -5.08 -25.69
CA THR A 22 -3.75 -6.30 -24.99
C THR A 22 -2.70 -6.58 -23.93
N TYR A 23 -3.04 -6.32 -22.67
CA TYR A 23 -2.21 -6.70 -21.54
C TYR A 23 -2.26 -8.22 -21.35
N LYS A 24 -1.26 -8.81 -20.68
CA LYS A 24 -1.38 -10.21 -20.26
C LYS A 24 -2.34 -10.30 -19.09
N ASP A 25 -3.07 -11.40 -18.98
CA ASP A 25 -3.94 -11.62 -17.85
C ASP A 25 -3.13 -11.79 -16.56
N GLY A 26 -3.68 -11.30 -15.45
CA GLY A 26 -3.07 -11.39 -14.13
C GLY A 26 -3.22 -10.11 -13.30
N PHE A 27 -2.51 -10.08 -12.18
CA PHE A 27 -2.48 -8.95 -11.27
C PHE A 27 -1.19 -8.16 -11.44
N TYR A 28 -1.28 -6.85 -11.36
CA TYR A 28 -0.18 -5.92 -11.52
C TYR A 28 -0.15 -4.97 -10.35
N PHE A 29 1.05 -4.63 -9.88
CA PHE A 29 1.22 -3.76 -8.73
C PHE A 29 2.31 -2.73 -9.01
N ALA A 30 2.04 -1.48 -8.62
CA ALA A 30 3.07 -0.47 -8.53
C ALA A 30 2.82 0.43 -7.33
N GLN A 31 3.92 0.98 -6.81
CA GLN A 31 3.89 1.98 -5.75
C GLN A 31 4.90 3.09 -6.03
N ASP A 32 4.70 4.23 -5.35
CA ASP A 32 5.69 5.29 -5.31
C ASP A 32 7.02 4.76 -4.76
N SER A 33 8.14 5.33 -5.22
CA SER A 33 9.48 4.88 -4.81
C SER A 33 9.84 5.25 -3.37
N ASP A 34 9.21 6.29 -2.81
CA ASP A 34 9.40 6.71 -1.42
C ASP A 34 8.12 7.39 -0.87
N TYR A 35 8.12 7.72 0.42
CA TYR A 35 7.04 8.42 1.09
C TYR A 35 7.18 9.94 0.90
N ALA A 36 6.39 10.52 0.00
CA ALA A 36 6.28 11.97 -0.14
C ALA A 36 5.31 12.51 0.91
N SER A 37 5.74 13.48 1.72
CA SER A 37 4.93 14.01 2.84
C SER A 37 4.36 12.90 3.75
N ASN A 38 5.20 11.91 4.06
CA ASN A 38 4.85 10.70 4.82
C ASN A 38 3.82 9.78 4.17
N GLN A 39 3.43 10.00 2.91
CA GLN A 39 2.45 9.19 2.20
C GLN A 39 3.06 8.49 0.99
N LYS A 40 2.55 7.31 0.66
CA LYS A 40 2.97 6.53 -0.51
C LYS A 40 1.75 5.97 -1.23
N ASN A 41 1.59 6.27 -2.51
CA ASN A 41 0.54 5.71 -3.33
C ASN A 41 0.87 4.27 -3.74
N GLN A 42 -0.17 3.46 -3.82
CA GLN A 42 -0.13 2.08 -4.31
C GLN A 42 -1.30 1.87 -5.28
N VAL A 43 -1.04 1.18 -6.39
CA VAL A 43 -2.04 0.82 -7.39
C VAL A 43 -1.95 -0.66 -7.69
N VAL A 44 -3.08 -1.35 -7.56
CA VAL A 44 -3.28 -2.73 -8.00
C VAL A 44 -4.20 -2.73 -9.22
N ILE A 45 -3.84 -3.49 -10.25
CA ILE A 45 -4.67 -3.67 -11.46
C ILE A 45 -4.83 -5.15 -11.73
N GLU A 46 -6.06 -5.58 -12.00
CA GLU A 46 -6.33 -6.92 -12.55
C GLU A 46 -6.63 -6.81 -14.04
N VAL A 47 -6.03 -7.69 -14.84
CA VAL A 47 -6.31 -7.85 -16.26
C VAL A 47 -6.96 -9.21 -16.50
N LYS A 48 -8.07 -9.22 -17.26
CA LYS A 48 -8.78 -10.42 -17.73
C LYS A 48 -9.14 -10.28 -19.20
N GLY A 49 -8.86 -11.31 -20.01
CA GLY A 49 -9.09 -11.27 -21.45
C GLY A 49 -8.39 -10.10 -22.14
N GLY A 50 -7.21 -9.72 -21.65
CA GLY A 50 -6.41 -8.60 -22.13
C GLY A 50 -6.97 -7.21 -21.84
N LYS A 51 -8.00 -7.09 -20.99
CA LYS A 51 -8.59 -5.81 -20.56
C LYS A 51 -8.42 -5.61 -19.06
N ILE A 52 -8.26 -4.36 -18.64
CA ILE A 52 -8.29 -3.96 -17.23
C ILE A 52 -9.67 -4.27 -16.68
N ALA A 53 -9.75 -5.25 -15.79
CA ALA A 53 -10.97 -5.76 -15.18
C ALA A 53 -11.25 -5.07 -13.83
N SER A 54 -10.20 -4.70 -13.10
CA SER A 54 -10.31 -3.91 -11.87
C SER A 54 -9.07 -3.06 -11.65
N ALA A 55 -9.24 -1.98 -10.88
CA ALA A 55 -8.18 -1.11 -10.42
C ALA A 55 -8.44 -0.74 -8.96
N ASN A 56 -7.39 -0.62 -8.16
CA ASN A 56 -7.48 -0.23 -6.75
C ASN A 56 -6.32 0.72 -6.41
N TRP A 57 -6.65 1.98 -6.18
CA TRP A 57 -5.74 3.02 -5.68
C TRP A 57 -5.82 3.09 -4.17
N ASN A 58 -4.67 3.03 -3.50
CA ASN A 58 -4.59 3.16 -2.05
C ASN A 58 -3.39 4.03 -1.64
N ILE A 59 -3.38 4.50 -0.40
CA ILE A 59 -2.31 5.31 0.18
C ILE A 59 -1.88 4.73 1.52
N LEU A 60 -0.58 4.52 1.68
CA LEU A 60 0.05 4.21 2.96
C LEU A 60 0.56 5.48 3.63
N SER A 61 0.64 5.48 4.96
CA SER A 61 1.14 6.61 5.76
C SER A 61 2.21 6.15 6.75
N LEU A 62 3.27 6.96 6.91
CA LEU A 62 4.25 6.79 8.00
C LEU A 62 3.76 7.38 9.32
N ASN A 63 2.58 8.00 9.38
CA ASN A 63 2.04 8.50 10.64
C ASN A 63 1.86 7.35 11.64
N ALA A 64 2.08 7.65 12.92
CA ALA A 64 1.95 6.67 13.98
C ALA A 64 0.57 5.99 13.94
N GLY A 65 0.55 4.67 14.11
CA GLY A 65 -0.69 3.91 14.22
C GLY A 65 -1.57 3.86 12.96
N SER A 66 -1.07 4.34 11.81
CA SER A 66 -1.92 4.53 10.63
C SER A 66 -2.09 3.24 9.82
N ARG A 67 -3.35 2.90 9.52
CA ARG A 67 -3.72 1.93 8.48
C ARG A 67 -3.59 2.55 7.09
N ASP A 68 -3.79 1.76 6.04
CA ASP A 68 -3.97 2.30 4.70
C ASP A 68 -5.24 3.16 4.61
N LEU A 69 -5.26 4.10 3.66
CA LEU A 69 -6.28 5.14 3.61
C LEU A 69 -7.69 4.60 3.29
N LYS A 70 -7.80 3.53 2.49
CA LYS A 70 -9.09 2.87 2.25
C LYS A 70 -9.61 2.14 3.50
N SER A 71 -8.76 1.48 4.27
CA SER A 71 -9.17 0.89 5.55
C SER A 71 -9.59 1.96 6.57
N ILE A 72 -8.92 3.12 6.59
CA ILE A 72 -9.34 4.27 7.41
C ILE A 72 -10.72 4.79 6.95
N ALA A 73 -10.94 4.89 5.64
CA ALA A 73 -12.23 5.30 5.09
C ALA A 73 -13.36 4.34 5.52
N GLN A 74 -13.10 3.03 5.47
CA GLN A 74 -14.06 2.00 5.87
C GLN A 74 -14.43 2.03 7.36
N SER A 75 -13.55 2.54 8.23
CA SER A 75 -13.87 2.71 9.65
C SER A 75 -14.93 3.79 9.91
N GLY A 76 -15.15 4.68 8.93
CA GLY A 76 -16.09 5.81 9.03
C GLY A 76 -15.65 6.92 9.99
N SER A 77 -14.49 6.78 10.64
CA SER A 77 -14.06 7.68 11.73
C SER A 77 -13.37 8.95 11.22
N VAL A 78 -12.92 8.96 9.96
CA VAL A 78 -12.17 10.07 9.36
C VAL A 78 -12.87 10.51 8.06
N PRO A 79 -13.71 11.56 8.09
CA PRO A 79 -14.49 11.99 6.93
C PRO A 79 -13.65 12.28 5.68
N ALA A 80 -12.47 12.89 5.86
CA ALA A 80 -11.56 13.18 4.75
C ALA A 80 -11.09 11.90 4.03
N ALA A 81 -10.88 10.79 4.75
CA ALA A 81 -10.53 9.51 4.14
C ALA A 81 -11.70 8.93 3.33
N ALA A 82 -12.94 9.06 3.82
CA ALA A 82 -14.15 8.64 3.11
C ALA A 82 -14.38 9.46 1.82
N THR A 83 -14.20 10.79 1.89
CA THR A 83 -14.25 11.65 0.71
C THR A 83 -13.19 11.25 -0.32
N TRP A 84 -11.96 11.04 0.13
CA TRP A 84 -10.88 10.60 -0.74
C TRP A 84 -11.17 9.23 -1.38
N ALA A 85 -11.66 8.25 -0.61
CA ALA A 85 -11.95 6.92 -1.12
C ALA A 85 -13.06 6.93 -2.20
N THR A 86 -14.06 7.80 -2.03
CA THR A 86 -15.08 8.04 -3.07
C THR A 86 -14.45 8.58 -4.35
N GLN A 87 -13.57 9.57 -4.25
CA GLN A 87 -12.88 10.15 -5.41
C GLN A 87 -11.95 9.14 -6.09
N ALA A 88 -11.22 8.33 -5.32
CA ALA A 88 -10.39 7.25 -5.84
C ALA A 88 -11.22 6.22 -6.61
N GLY A 89 -12.40 5.84 -6.10
CA GLY A 89 -13.33 4.94 -6.78
C GLY A 89 -13.82 5.47 -8.13
N VAL A 90 -14.04 6.79 -8.27
CA VAL A 90 -14.38 7.41 -9.56
C VAL A 90 -13.23 7.26 -10.57
N VAL A 91 -11.99 7.47 -10.13
CA VAL A 91 -10.80 7.33 -10.99
C VAL A 91 -10.58 5.87 -11.40
N GLU A 92 -10.76 4.92 -10.48
CA GLU A 92 -10.66 3.48 -10.73
C GLU A 92 -11.71 3.02 -11.75
N ALA A 93 -12.98 3.40 -11.57
CA ALA A 93 -14.06 3.07 -12.48
C ALA A 93 -13.84 3.70 -13.87
N PHE A 94 -13.29 4.91 -13.92
CA PHE A 94 -12.91 5.53 -15.18
C PHE A 94 -11.82 4.73 -15.91
N LEU A 95 -10.78 4.28 -15.24
CA LEU A 95 -9.75 3.46 -15.88
C LEU A 95 -10.32 2.14 -16.41
N VAL A 96 -11.15 1.45 -15.62
CA VAL A 96 -11.79 0.19 -16.03
C VAL A 96 -12.72 0.39 -17.23
N SER A 97 -13.51 1.47 -17.28
CA SER A 97 -14.43 1.71 -18.39
C SER A 97 -13.73 2.24 -19.66
N SER A 98 -12.78 3.15 -19.50
CA SER A 98 -12.09 3.81 -20.63
C SER A 98 -10.90 3.02 -21.18
N GLN A 99 -10.29 2.15 -20.36
CA GLN A 99 -9.01 1.50 -20.62
C GLN A 99 -7.85 2.49 -20.88
N ASN A 100 -8.05 3.79 -20.60
CA ASN A 100 -7.09 4.84 -20.91
C ASN A 100 -6.14 5.11 -19.75
N VAL A 101 -4.97 4.46 -19.77
CA VAL A 101 -3.90 4.66 -18.78
C VAL A 101 -3.18 6.01 -18.90
N ASN A 102 -3.45 6.80 -19.94
CA ASN A 102 -2.81 8.09 -20.21
C ASN A 102 -3.73 9.29 -19.90
N ALA A 103 -4.84 9.08 -19.21
CA ALA A 103 -5.77 10.16 -18.90
C ALA A 103 -5.12 11.23 -18.00
N ALA A 104 -5.27 12.50 -18.41
CA ALA A 104 -4.79 13.65 -17.65
C ALA A 104 -5.84 14.17 -16.65
N SER A 105 -7.11 13.81 -16.84
CA SER A 105 -8.24 14.19 -15.97
C SER A 105 -9.31 13.10 -16.00
N VAL A 106 -10.13 13.07 -14.95
CA VAL A 106 -11.28 12.18 -14.84
C VAL A 106 -12.51 13.02 -14.53
N PRO A 107 -13.58 12.98 -15.35
CA PRO A 107 -14.83 13.65 -15.05
C PRO A 107 -15.39 13.21 -13.69
N GLY A 108 -15.67 14.17 -12.80
CA GLY A 108 -16.13 13.89 -11.42
C GLY A 108 -15.05 13.35 -10.47
N GLY A 109 -13.81 13.19 -10.95
CA GLY A 109 -12.66 12.81 -10.15
C GLY A 109 -11.98 14.01 -9.44
N PRO A 110 -10.90 13.75 -8.68
CA PRO A 110 -10.10 14.81 -8.07
C PRO A 110 -9.32 15.60 -9.12
N SER A 111 -8.88 16.81 -8.77
CA SER A 111 -8.08 17.67 -9.65
C SER A 111 -6.72 17.08 -10.03
N ASN A 112 -6.18 16.17 -9.22
CA ASN A 112 -4.91 15.51 -9.46
C ASN A 112 -5.08 13.99 -9.51
N VAL A 113 -5.02 13.42 -10.73
CA VAL A 113 -5.09 11.98 -11.00
C VAL A 113 -3.74 11.39 -11.43
N LYS A 114 -2.71 12.23 -11.57
CA LYS A 114 -1.38 11.82 -12.05
C LYS A 114 -0.75 10.71 -11.20
N PRO A 115 -0.78 10.75 -9.84
CA PRO A 115 -0.21 9.68 -9.02
C PRO A 115 -0.81 8.31 -9.36
N PHE A 116 -2.12 8.25 -9.59
CA PHE A 116 -2.79 7.02 -9.99
C PHE A 116 -2.36 6.54 -11.38
N PHE A 117 -2.49 7.37 -12.41
CA PHE A 117 -2.23 6.93 -13.79
C PHE A 117 -0.75 6.64 -14.05
N ASP A 118 0.17 7.35 -13.41
CA ASP A 118 1.60 7.03 -13.52
C ASP A 118 1.92 5.67 -12.91
N LEU A 119 1.33 5.32 -11.76
CA LEU A 119 1.47 4.00 -11.17
C LEU A 119 0.74 2.92 -11.98
N ALA A 120 -0.44 3.21 -12.53
CA ALA A 120 -1.16 2.30 -13.42
C ALA A 120 -0.30 1.90 -14.63
N LYS A 121 0.30 2.90 -15.31
CA LYS A 121 1.23 2.67 -16.42
C LYS A 121 2.48 1.88 -15.98
N LYS A 122 3.02 2.20 -14.81
CA LYS A 122 4.18 1.49 -14.25
C LYS A 122 3.85 0.03 -13.97
N ALA A 123 2.71 -0.24 -13.33
CA ALA A 123 2.24 -1.58 -12.99
C ALA A 123 2.06 -2.43 -14.25
N LEU A 124 1.34 -1.93 -15.26
CA LEU A 124 1.05 -2.66 -16.50
C LEU A 124 2.26 -2.89 -17.42
N LYS A 125 3.36 -2.17 -17.20
CA LYS A 125 4.65 -2.41 -17.88
C LYS A 125 5.49 -3.50 -17.20
N ASP A 126 5.21 -3.78 -15.93
CA ASP A 126 5.92 -4.81 -15.18
C ASP A 126 5.34 -6.21 -15.46
N LYS A 127 5.96 -7.24 -14.90
CA LYS A 127 5.44 -8.61 -14.96
C LYS A 127 4.21 -8.73 -14.05
N ALA A 128 3.26 -9.54 -14.49
CA ALA A 128 2.15 -9.94 -13.62
C ALA A 128 2.70 -10.63 -12.36
N ILE A 129 2.12 -10.30 -11.21
CA ILE A 129 2.45 -10.86 -9.91
C ILE A 129 2.05 -12.34 -9.91
N ALA A 130 3.03 -13.21 -9.66
CA ALA A 130 2.80 -14.63 -9.52
C ALA A 130 1.85 -14.91 -8.36
N LYS A 131 1.04 -15.96 -8.49
CA LYS A 131 0.12 -16.37 -7.43
C LYS A 131 0.90 -16.87 -6.22
N GLY A 132 0.57 -16.36 -5.05
CA GLY A 132 1.19 -16.73 -3.78
C GLY A 132 0.28 -17.58 -2.89
N SER A 133 0.67 -17.74 -1.63
CA SER A 133 0.05 -18.65 -0.66
C SER A 133 -1.10 -18.05 0.14
N TYR A 134 -1.26 -16.72 0.16
CA TYR A 134 -2.31 -16.06 0.92
C TYR A 134 -3.66 -16.17 0.18
N ALA A 135 -4.73 -16.44 0.93
CA ALA A 135 -6.06 -16.67 0.36
C ALA A 135 -6.78 -15.36 -0.02
N LYS A 136 -6.40 -14.25 0.62
CA LYS A 136 -7.03 -12.95 0.45
C LYS A 136 -5.98 -11.87 0.17
N ASP A 137 -6.33 -11.01 -0.76
CA ASP A 137 -5.59 -9.80 -1.09
C ASP A 137 -6.05 -8.64 -0.21
N GLY A 138 -5.17 -7.66 -0.02
CA GLY A 138 -5.50 -6.44 0.71
C GLY A 138 -4.33 -5.85 1.48
N TRP A 139 -4.69 -4.97 2.40
CA TRP A 139 -3.77 -4.23 3.26
C TRP A 139 -4.03 -4.63 4.71
N TYR A 140 -3.06 -5.32 5.30
CA TYR A 140 -3.21 -5.95 6.60
C TYR A 140 -2.42 -5.17 7.63
N TYR A 141 -3.14 -4.48 8.51
CA TYR A 141 -2.56 -3.71 9.61
C TYR A 141 -2.69 -4.46 10.94
N ASN A 142 -1.64 -4.43 11.76
CA ASN A 142 -1.73 -4.77 13.17
C ASN A 142 -0.74 -3.94 14.00
N GLU A 143 -0.99 -3.91 15.30
CA GLU A 143 -0.23 -3.21 16.33
C GLU A 143 0.02 -4.18 17.49
N SER A 144 1.24 -4.22 18.01
CA SER A 144 1.59 -5.10 19.14
C SER A 144 0.69 -4.79 20.34
N SER A 145 0.27 -5.80 21.10
CA SER A 145 -0.52 -5.56 22.31
C SER A 145 0.27 -4.80 23.37
N GLU A 146 1.57 -5.09 23.47
CA GLU A 146 2.48 -4.53 24.46
C GLU A 146 3.42 -3.46 23.87
N VAL A 147 3.93 -2.62 24.77
CA VAL A 147 5.06 -1.71 24.52
C VAL A 147 6.35 -2.50 24.74
N ASP A 148 7.29 -2.41 23.79
CA ASP A 148 8.58 -3.09 23.90
C ASP A 148 9.53 -2.43 24.92
N GLY A 149 10.67 -3.09 25.18
CA GLY A 149 11.72 -2.57 26.06
C GLY A 149 12.37 -1.25 25.61
N TYR A 150 11.98 -0.73 24.45
CA TYR A 150 12.43 0.55 23.89
C TYR A 150 11.29 1.58 23.84
N HIS A 151 10.28 1.44 24.70
CA HIS A 151 9.13 2.33 24.79
C HIS A 151 8.40 2.51 23.45
N THR A 152 8.38 1.47 22.61
CA THR A 152 7.76 1.50 21.29
C THR A 152 6.64 0.45 21.22
N LYS A 153 5.46 0.85 20.76
CA LYS A 153 4.41 -0.10 20.33
C LYS A 153 4.59 -0.39 18.85
N ASN A 154 4.94 -1.61 18.49
CA ASN A 154 5.33 -1.97 17.12
C ASN A 154 4.10 -2.13 16.22
N THR A 155 4.22 -1.76 14.94
CA THR A 155 3.14 -1.91 13.96
C THR A 155 3.64 -2.54 12.67
N ALA A 156 2.78 -3.30 12.02
CA ALA A 156 3.00 -3.82 10.68
C ALA A 156 1.82 -3.47 9.78
N LEU A 157 2.12 -3.04 8.56
CA LEU A 157 1.17 -2.90 7.46
C LEU A 157 1.71 -3.68 6.26
N ILE A 158 1.01 -4.71 5.81
CA ILE A 158 1.48 -5.65 4.79
C ILE A 158 0.48 -5.68 3.63
N THR A 159 0.99 -5.48 2.41
CA THR A 159 0.18 -5.49 1.19
C THR A 159 0.30 -6.84 0.50
N VAL A 160 -0.84 -7.50 0.25
CA VAL A 160 -0.94 -8.78 -0.45
C VAL A 160 -1.71 -8.59 -1.75
N VAL A 161 -1.16 -9.09 -2.86
CA VAL A 161 -1.74 -9.04 -4.21
C VAL A 161 -1.56 -10.40 -4.88
N ASN A 162 -2.63 -10.98 -5.41
CA ASN A 162 -2.69 -12.33 -5.95
C ASN A 162 -2.12 -13.39 -4.97
N GLY A 163 -2.40 -13.23 -3.68
CA GLY A 163 -1.89 -14.08 -2.62
C GLY A 163 -0.40 -13.93 -2.32
N THR A 164 0.28 -12.93 -2.88
CA THR A 164 1.73 -12.66 -2.74
C THR A 164 1.95 -11.37 -1.96
N ILE A 165 2.87 -11.37 -0.99
CA ILE A 165 3.30 -10.14 -0.30
C ILE A 165 4.08 -9.29 -1.30
N VAL A 166 3.60 -8.08 -1.59
CA VAL A 166 4.25 -7.17 -2.55
C VAL A 166 4.85 -5.93 -1.88
N ASP A 167 4.43 -5.60 -0.66
CA ASP A 167 4.99 -4.51 0.14
C ASP A 167 4.79 -4.78 1.63
N ALA A 168 5.66 -4.21 2.46
CA ALA A 168 5.52 -4.24 3.89
C ALA A 168 6.14 -2.98 4.54
N LEU A 169 5.44 -2.44 5.53
CA LEU A 169 5.88 -1.34 6.37
C LEU A 169 5.94 -1.80 7.82
N TRP A 170 7.12 -1.68 8.42
CA TRP A 170 7.33 -1.75 9.86
C TRP A 170 7.42 -0.33 10.39
N ASN A 171 6.60 0.01 11.37
CA ASN A 171 6.71 1.26 12.11
C ASN A 171 6.57 0.99 13.62
N GLY A 172 6.66 2.05 14.41
CA GLY A 172 6.44 2.01 15.84
C GLY A 172 5.83 3.31 16.36
N ILE A 173 5.03 3.19 17.41
CA ILE A 173 4.45 4.32 18.15
C ILE A 173 5.27 4.53 19.42
N LEU A 174 6.09 5.57 19.40
CA LEU A 174 6.92 5.98 20.54
C LEU A 174 6.04 6.47 21.68
N GLN A 175 6.20 5.88 22.86
CA GLN A 175 5.46 6.26 24.06
C GLN A 175 6.10 7.47 24.75
N GLY A 176 5.29 8.27 25.45
CA GLY A 176 5.78 9.43 26.21
C GLY A 176 6.17 10.65 25.37
N MET A 177 5.88 10.65 24.07
CA MET A 177 6.11 11.81 23.20
C MET A 177 5.09 12.93 23.48
N PRO A 178 5.47 14.22 23.34
CA PRO A 178 4.52 15.32 23.45
C PRO A 178 3.39 15.19 22.42
N ALA A 179 2.17 15.58 22.79
CA ALA A 179 0.98 15.48 21.91
C ALA A 179 1.11 16.25 20.59
N SER A 180 1.96 17.27 20.53
CA SER A 180 2.25 18.05 19.32
C SER A 180 3.17 17.34 18.32
N VAL A 181 3.75 16.20 18.71
CA VAL A 181 4.71 15.46 17.89
C VAL A 181 4.05 14.18 17.39
N ASN A 182 4.18 13.91 16.09
CA ASN A 182 3.82 12.61 15.53
C ASN A 182 4.74 11.53 16.12
N PRO A 183 4.23 10.57 16.93
CA PRO A 183 5.07 9.62 17.65
C PRO A 183 5.57 8.47 16.76
N SER A 184 5.63 8.66 15.45
CA SER A 184 6.11 7.66 14.50
C SER A 184 7.61 7.47 14.62
N LYS A 185 8.03 6.23 14.89
CA LYS A 185 9.44 5.84 14.94
C LYS A 185 10.10 5.94 13.57
N MET A 186 9.39 5.61 12.48
CA MET A 186 9.88 5.79 11.11
C MET A 186 10.16 7.26 10.80
N ILE A 187 9.21 8.16 11.09
CA ILE A 187 9.39 9.60 10.86
C ILE A 187 10.53 10.15 11.72
N THR A 188 10.54 9.79 13.01
CA THR A 188 11.57 10.25 13.94
C THR A 188 12.97 9.77 13.53
N SER A 189 13.09 8.50 13.12
CA SER A 189 14.37 7.93 12.68
C SER A 189 14.89 8.58 11.39
N ARG A 190 14.01 8.79 10.39
CA ARG A 190 14.37 9.47 9.15
C ARG A 190 14.82 10.91 9.37
N ALA A 191 14.12 11.65 10.23
CA ALA A 191 14.40 13.07 10.46
C ALA A 191 15.63 13.32 11.34
N LYS A 192 15.81 12.52 12.40
CA LYS A 192 16.86 12.73 13.41
C LYS A 192 18.07 11.81 13.21
N GLY A 193 18.00 10.90 12.24
CA GLY A 193 19.04 9.93 11.95
C GLY A 193 19.37 9.04 13.14
N TYR A 194 18.35 8.56 13.88
CA TYR A 194 18.46 7.87 15.18
C TYR A 194 19.70 6.97 15.20
N PRO A 195 20.83 7.45 15.78
CA PRO A 195 22.10 6.75 15.63
C PRO A 195 22.03 5.53 16.52
N MET A 196 22.00 4.38 15.88
CA MET A 196 22.14 3.10 16.55
C MET A 196 23.62 2.97 16.92
N THR A 197 23.96 2.93 18.21
CA THR A 197 25.34 2.83 18.69
C THR A 197 26.06 1.67 17.98
N GLY A 198 27.12 1.99 17.24
CA GLY A 198 27.93 1.00 16.51
C GLY A 198 27.31 0.46 15.22
N ALA A 199 26.13 0.92 14.77
CA ALA A 199 25.52 0.46 13.53
C ALA A 199 25.80 1.40 12.34
N LYS A 200 25.94 0.81 11.15
CA LYS A 200 26.16 1.54 9.89
C LYS A 200 24.88 2.13 9.28
N LYS A 201 23.71 1.75 9.79
CA LYS A 201 22.39 2.14 9.29
C LYS A 201 21.53 2.68 10.44
N THR A 202 20.74 3.72 10.16
CA THR A 202 19.69 4.19 11.07
C THR A 202 18.61 3.14 11.26
N TRP A 203 17.78 3.28 12.29
CA TRP A 203 16.72 2.32 12.58
C TRP A 203 15.76 2.13 11.38
N ASP A 204 15.35 3.22 10.71
CA ASP A 204 14.45 3.17 9.55
C ASP A 204 15.06 2.42 8.35
N GLN A 205 16.36 2.59 8.10
CA GLN A 205 17.06 1.87 7.03
C GLN A 205 17.16 0.36 7.33
N GLN A 206 17.32 0.01 8.60
CA GLN A 206 17.29 -1.39 9.04
C GLN A 206 15.87 -1.95 8.95
N ALA A 207 14.85 -1.20 9.37
CA ALA A 207 13.45 -1.60 9.25
C ALA A 207 13.05 -1.85 7.79
N VAL A 208 13.43 -0.97 6.85
CA VAL A 208 13.22 -1.18 5.41
C VAL A 208 13.96 -2.41 4.89
N SER A 209 15.17 -2.68 5.39
CA SER A 209 15.91 -3.89 5.02
C SER A 209 15.19 -5.16 5.51
N THR A 210 14.61 -5.12 6.72
CA THR A 210 13.79 -6.20 7.30
C THR A 210 12.48 -6.42 6.54
N THR A 211 11.73 -5.36 6.20
CA THR A 211 10.47 -5.51 5.45
C THR A 211 10.72 -6.01 4.03
N ASN A 212 11.80 -5.57 3.38
CA ASN A 212 12.22 -6.15 2.10
C ASN A 212 12.60 -7.63 2.21
N ALA A 213 13.19 -8.04 3.33
CA ALA A 213 13.44 -9.46 3.59
C ALA A 213 12.12 -10.23 3.76
N LEU A 214 11.10 -9.66 4.41
CA LEU A 214 9.77 -10.27 4.49
C LEU A 214 9.14 -10.45 3.11
N VAL A 215 9.17 -9.41 2.26
CA VAL A 215 8.67 -9.48 0.87
C VAL A 215 9.38 -10.60 0.11
N LYS A 216 10.67 -10.83 0.31
CA LYS A 216 11.38 -11.96 -0.31
C LYS A 216 11.01 -13.31 0.28
N ALA A 217 10.83 -13.36 1.61
CA ALA A 217 10.58 -14.58 2.35
C ALA A 217 9.12 -15.05 2.26
N GLN A 218 8.19 -14.17 1.85
CA GLN A 218 6.75 -14.44 1.67
C GLN A 218 6.02 -14.97 2.91
N SER A 219 6.66 -14.95 4.08
CA SER A 219 6.05 -15.29 5.37
C SER A 219 6.93 -14.75 6.50
N PRO A 220 6.35 -14.21 7.58
CA PRO A 220 7.11 -13.83 8.78
C PRO A 220 7.81 -15.02 9.45
N ASP A 221 7.26 -16.24 9.30
CA ASP A 221 7.86 -17.47 9.84
C ASP A 221 9.18 -17.85 9.14
N ASN A 222 9.43 -17.29 7.95
CA ASN A 222 10.65 -17.52 7.18
C ASN A 222 11.77 -16.51 7.50
N LEU A 223 11.52 -15.51 8.36
CA LEU A 223 12.56 -14.60 8.85
C LEU A 223 13.31 -15.25 10.01
N LYS A 224 14.61 -15.45 9.85
CA LYS A 224 15.46 -16.06 10.87
C LYS A 224 15.82 -15.05 11.95
N LEU A 225 15.80 -15.54 13.19
CA LEU A 225 16.15 -14.78 14.39
C LEU A 225 17.31 -15.47 15.11
N LYS A 226 18.19 -14.67 15.70
CA LYS A 226 19.13 -15.15 16.71
C LYS A 226 18.38 -15.46 18.01
N ALA A 227 19.06 -16.12 18.95
CA ALA A 227 18.49 -16.48 20.25
C ALA A 227 17.99 -15.26 21.06
N ASP A 228 18.60 -14.09 20.88
CA ASP A 228 18.22 -12.84 21.51
C ASP A 228 17.08 -12.10 20.78
N GLY A 229 16.59 -12.61 19.65
CA GLY A 229 15.55 -11.98 18.83
C GLY A 229 16.06 -10.95 17.81
N ALA A 230 17.38 -10.77 17.68
CA ALA A 230 17.99 -9.99 16.60
C ALA A 230 17.85 -10.69 15.24
N ALA A 231 17.88 -9.91 14.16
CA ALA A 231 17.88 -10.45 12.82
C ALA A 231 19.05 -11.41 12.59
N ASP A 232 18.76 -12.57 12.00
CA ASP A 232 19.77 -13.51 11.52
C ASP A 232 19.74 -13.59 9.99
N GLY A 233 20.88 -13.36 9.35
CA GLY A 233 21.02 -13.44 7.89
C GLY A 233 20.43 -12.28 7.07
N ILE A 234 19.96 -11.19 7.68
CA ILE A 234 19.52 -9.98 6.95
C ILE A 234 20.67 -8.97 6.85
N SER A 235 21.16 -8.72 5.63
CA SER A 235 22.33 -7.87 5.40
C SER A 235 22.16 -6.45 5.92
N GLY A 236 23.06 -6.06 6.82
CA GLY A 236 23.09 -4.73 7.44
C GLY A 236 21.99 -4.47 8.47
N VAL A 237 21.29 -5.51 8.94
CA VAL A 237 20.33 -5.42 10.05
C VAL A 237 20.94 -6.07 11.28
N SER A 238 21.05 -5.31 12.36
CA SER A 238 21.56 -5.75 13.66
C SER A 238 20.58 -5.55 14.80
N ILE A 239 19.40 -4.97 14.53
CA ILE A 239 18.35 -4.75 15.54
C ILE A 239 17.56 -6.02 15.86
N HIS A 240 16.91 -6.01 17.03
CA HIS A 240 15.82 -6.93 17.37
C HIS A 240 14.67 -6.74 16.39
N ILE A 241 14.27 -7.83 15.73
CA ILE A 241 13.14 -7.83 14.79
C ILE A 241 12.03 -8.78 15.24
N LYS A 242 12.18 -9.43 16.39
CA LYS A 242 11.19 -10.38 16.91
C LYS A 242 9.81 -9.73 17.06
N GLU A 243 9.76 -8.52 17.61
CA GLU A 243 8.53 -7.76 17.82
C GLU A 243 7.84 -7.44 16.48
N TYR A 244 8.64 -7.15 15.44
CA TYR A 244 8.12 -6.97 14.08
C TYR A 244 7.56 -8.28 13.51
N VAL A 245 8.29 -9.37 13.66
CA VAL A 245 7.86 -10.69 13.20
C VAL A 245 6.53 -11.07 13.85
N ASP A 246 6.38 -10.85 15.15
CA ASP A 246 5.16 -11.17 15.89
C ASP A 246 3.96 -10.33 15.42
N VAL A 247 4.11 -8.99 15.28
CA VAL A 247 3.02 -8.13 14.78
C VAL A 247 2.72 -8.37 13.30
N ALA A 248 3.72 -8.72 12.48
CA ALA A 248 3.51 -9.11 11.08
C ALA A 248 2.69 -10.40 10.95
N LYS A 249 2.93 -11.40 11.81
CA LYS A 249 2.09 -12.61 11.89
C LYS A 249 0.66 -12.25 12.24
N ALA A 250 0.47 -11.38 13.24
CA ALA A 250 -0.85 -10.93 13.66
C ALA A 250 -1.60 -10.16 12.55
N ALA A 251 -0.90 -9.32 11.80
CA ALA A 251 -1.48 -8.62 10.63
C ALA A 251 -1.96 -9.61 9.57
N LEU A 252 -1.12 -10.57 9.20
CA LEU A 252 -1.42 -11.53 8.14
C LEU A 252 -2.45 -12.60 8.51
N GLN A 253 -2.96 -12.65 9.74
CA GLN A 253 -4.09 -13.52 10.08
C GLN A 253 -5.32 -13.23 9.21
N GLY A 254 -5.56 -11.97 8.85
CA GLY A 254 -6.67 -11.59 7.96
C GLY A 254 -6.48 -12.02 6.49
N ALA A 255 -5.25 -12.39 6.10
CA ALA A 255 -4.89 -12.79 4.74
C ALA A 255 -4.96 -14.32 4.53
N ARG A 256 -5.14 -15.08 5.62
CA ARG A 256 -5.28 -16.54 5.61
C ARG A 256 -6.70 -16.98 5.29
#